data_AF-A0A840MXN3-F1
#
_entry.id   AF-A0A840MXN3-F1
#
_cell.length_a   1.000
_cell.length_b   1.000
_cell.length_c   1.000
_cell.angle_alpha   90.00
_cell.angle_beta   90.00
_cell.angle_gamma   90.00
#
_symmetry.space_group_name_H-M   'P 1'
#
loop_
_entity.id
_entity.type
_entity.pdbx_description
1 polymer ?
#
loop_
_entity_poly.entity_id
_entity_poly.type
_entity_poly.pdbx_seq_one_letter_code
_entity_poly.pdbx_strand_id
1 'polypeptide(L)'
;MTSTQLVAVTNPTTMNPKLVELGRLASQRNELAIAAQRDSDDHVTEAGKYLAAAKALVRETSGLTWPQYLESCCSKIGRRRADELIMVAEGRTTLIQLRASKAESVRKSRELSKRTISNKDCRPPQWLSNVRLDAAMATVSELDYGEQELLFEALEIIPPRGLTPIAQECLPNLAQRTAAAHSALL
;
A
#
# COMPACT_ATOMS: atom_id res chain seq x y z
N MET A 1 17.85 -25.89 -35.10
CA MET A 1 16.88 -26.25 -34.04
C MET A 1 15.99 -25.05 -33.80
N THR A 2 14.78 -25.09 -34.36
CA THR A 2 13.85 -23.97 -34.47
C THR A 2 13.08 -23.75 -33.17
N SER A 3 13.50 -22.76 -32.39
CA SER A 3 12.78 -22.26 -31.23
C SER A 3 11.85 -21.13 -31.69
N THR A 4 10.67 -21.49 -32.21
CA THR A 4 9.67 -20.50 -32.67
C THR A 4 8.26 -21.07 -32.53
N GLN A 5 7.83 -21.38 -31.31
CA GLN A 5 6.40 -21.57 -31.00
C GLN A 5 6.14 -21.20 -29.53
N LEU A 6 5.90 -19.92 -29.22
CA LEU A 6 5.36 -19.54 -27.90
C LEU A 6 4.71 -18.13 -27.86
N VAL A 7 4.17 -17.64 -28.98
CA VAL A 7 3.53 -16.30 -29.03
C VAL A 7 2.05 -16.35 -29.48
N ALA A 8 1.48 -17.54 -29.71
CA ALA A 8 0.13 -17.64 -30.29
C ALA A 8 -1.03 -17.57 -29.27
N VAL A 9 -0.79 -17.45 -27.97
CA VAL A 9 -1.83 -17.62 -26.92
C VAL A 9 -2.37 -16.29 -26.35
N THR A 10 -2.30 -15.19 -27.11
CA THR A 10 -2.85 -13.90 -26.66
C THR A 10 -3.85 -13.26 -27.62
N ASN A 11 -4.08 -13.86 -28.80
CA ASN A 11 -5.10 -13.34 -29.72
C ASN A 11 -6.49 -13.88 -29.33
N PRO A 12 -7.47 -13.02 -28.98
CA PRO A 12 -8.81 -13.45 -28.60
C PRO A 12 -9.56 -14.20 -29.71
N THR A 13 -9.07 -14.12 -30.96
CA THR A 13 -9.64 -14.80 -32.14
C THR A 13 -9.48 -16.32 -32.10
N THR A 14 -8.52 -16.88 -31.35
CA THR A 14 -8.36 -18.34 -31.18
C THR A 14 -9.05 -18.87 -29.93
N MET A 15 -9.70 -18.02 -29.14
CA MET A 15 -10.44 -18.46 -27.95
C MET A 15 -11.80 -19.03 -28.32
N ASN A 16 -12.26 -20.00 -27.52
CA ASN A 16 -13.61 -20.55 -27.65
C ASN A 16 -14.65 -19.40 -27.60
N PRO A 17 -15.54 -19.25 -28.61
CA PRO A 17 -16.48 -18.14 -28.67
C PRO A 17 -17.37 -18.04 -27.42
N LYS A 18 -17.67 -19.19 -26.80
CA LYS A 18 -18.46 -19.26 -25.57
C LYS A 18 -17.73 -18.62 -24.38
N LEU A 19 -16.41 -18.78 -24.29
CA LEU A 19 -15.59 -18.16 -23.23
C LEU A 19 -15.59 -16.63 -23.37
N VAL A 20 -15.51 -16.14 -24.61
CA VAL A 20 -15.55 -14.71 -24.92
C VAL A 20 -16.91 -14.13 -24.54
N GLU A 21 -18.00 -14.81 -24.90
CA GLU A 21 -19.36 -14.40 -24.56
C GLU A 21 -19.59 -14.35 -23.04
N LEU A 22 -19.18 -15.38 -22.30
CA LEU A 22 -19.29 -15.43 -20.84
C LEU A 22 -18.51 -14.27 -20.18
N GLY A 23 -17.33 -13.92 -20.70
CA GLY A 23 -16.55 -12.81 -20.18
C GLY A 23 -17.21 -11.46 -20.40
N ARG A 24 -17.83 -11.28 -21.58
CA ARG A 24 -18.63 -10.09 -21.91
C ARG A 24 -19.84 -9.96 -20.98
N LEU A 25 -20.61 -11.05 -20.79
CA LEU A 25 -21.79 -11.07 -19.93
C LEU A 25 -21.43 -10.81 -18.45
N ALA A 26 -20.35 -11.43 -17.96
CA ALA A 26 -19.85 -11.20 -16.61
C ALA A 26 -19.44 -9.72 -16.39
N SER A 27 -18.69 -9.15 -17.34
CA SER A 27 -18.27 -7.75 -17.27
C SER A 27 -19.47 -6.79 -17.29
N GLN A 28 -20.42 -7.02 -18.19
CA GLN A 28 -21.65 -6.23 -18.28
C GLN A 28 -22.46 -6.25 -16.98
N ARG A 29 -22.67 -7.44 -16.39
CA ARG A 29 -23.42 -7.56 -15.13
C ARG A 29 -22.68 -6.94 -13.95
N ASN A 30 -21.35 -7.06 -13.90
CA ASN A 30 -20.56 -6.41 -12.87
C ASN A 30 -20.61 -4.87 -12.98
N GLU A 31 -20.65 -4.31 -14.19
CA GLU A 31 -20.84 -2.86 -14.40
C GLU A 31 -22.21 -2.39 -13.92
N LEU A 32 -23.28 -3.13 -14.25
CA LEU A 32 -24.63 -2.84 -13.76
C LEU A 32 -24.69 -2.93 -12.22
N ALA A 33 -24.02 -3.92 -11.63
CA ALA A 33 -23.91 -4.02 -10.16
C ALA A 33 -23.20 -2.81 -9.54
N ILE A 34 -22.13 -2.31 -10.17
CA ILE A 34 -21.43 -1.11 -9.72
C ILE A 34 -22.34 0.13 -9.82
N ALA A 35 -23.10 0.26 -10.91
CA ALA A 35 -24.03 1.37 -11.11
C ALA A 35 -25.22 1.34 -10.12
N ALA A 36 -25.77 0.16 -9.84
CA ALA A 36 -26.95 -0.01 -9.00
C ALA A 36 -26.70 0.16 -7.49
N GLN A 37 -25.44 0.14 -7.03
CA GLN A 37 -25.03 0.28 -5.62
C GLN A 37 -25.75 -0.66 -4.63
N ARG A 38 -26.95 -0.29 -4.17
CA ARG A 38 -27.73 -0.99 -3.14
C ARG A 38 -28.60 -2.13 -3.68
N ASP A 39 -29.15 -2.00 -4.90
CA ASP A 39 -30.03 -3.00 -5.52
C ASP A 39 -29.26 -3.92 -6.48
N SER A 40 -28.02 -4.28 -6.10
CA SER A 40 -27.05 -4.93 -6.99
C SER A 40 -26.93 -6.44 -6.80
N ASP A 41 -27.68 -7.03 -5.87
CA ASP A 41 -27.49 -8.41 -5.43
C ASP A 41 -27.73 -9.42 -6.57
N ASP A 42 -28.77 -9.18 -7.39
CA ASP A 42 -29.05 -10.02 -8.56
C ASP A 42 -27.94 -9.93 -9.61
N HIS A 43 -27.50 -8.72 -9.94
CA HIS A 43 -26.43 -8.50 -10.90
C HIS A 43 -25.09 -9.09 -10.45
N VAL A 44 -24.79 -9.02 -9.15
CA VAL A 44 -23.61 -9.66 -8.57
C VAL A 44 -23.69 -11.18 -8.67
N THR A 45 -24.85 -11.75 -8.35
CA THR A 45 -25.09 -13.20 -8.42
C THR A 45 -24.99 -13.70 -9.87
N GLU A 46 -25.60 -13.00 -10.82
CA GLU A 46 -25.51 -13.32 -12.25
C GLU A 46 -24.07 -13.22 -12.78
N ALA A 47 -23.35 -12.16 -12.44
CA ALA A 47 -21.94 -12.01 -12.82
C ALA A 47 -21.11 -13.19 -12.29
N GLY A 48 -21.33 -13.60 -11.04
CA GLY A 48 -20.66 -14.75 -10.45
C GLY A 48 -20.98 -16.08 -11.15
N LYS A 49 -22.24 -16.29 -11.59
CA LYS A 49 -22.64 -17.48 -12.36
C LYS A 49 -21.92 -17.56 -13.70
N TYR A 50 -21.82 -16.45 -14.44
CA TYR A 50 -21.09 -16.41 -15.71
C TYR A 50 -19.59 -16.68 -15.51
N LEU A 51 -18.99 -16.11 -14.45
CA LEU A 51 -17.59 -16.36 -14.12
C LEU A 51 -17.32 -17.81 -13.68
N ALA A 52 -18.24 -18.43 -12.94
CA ALA A 52 -18.14 -19.83 -12.54
C ALA A 52 -18.18 -20.75 -13.77
N ALA A 53 -19.11 -20.51 -14.69
CA ALA A 53 -19.20 -21.24 -15.96
C ALA A 53 -17.94 -21.06 -16.81
N ALA A 54 -17.42 -19.82 -16.91
CA ALA A 54 -16.17 -19.55 -17.62
C ALA A 54 -14.98 -20.28 -16.97
N LYS A 55 -14.88 -20.26 -15.64
CA LYS A 55 -13.80 -20.93 -14.90
C LYS A 55 -13.81 -22.45 -15.12
N ALA A 56 -14.97 -23.07 -15.26
CA ALA A 56 -15.08 -24.48 -15.62
C ALA A 56 -14.54 -24.75 -17.04
N LEU A 57 -14.97 -23.96 -18.03
CA LEU A 57 -14.49 -24.08 -19.42
C LEU A 57 -12.99 -23.79 -19.57
N VAL A 58 -12.44 -22.84 -18.80
CA VAL A 58 -11.00 -22.57 -18.77
C VAL A 58 -10.22 -23.78 -18.26
N ARG A 59 -10.74 -24.51 -17.26
CA ARG A 59 -10.10 -25.74 -16.76
C ARG A 59 -10.07 -26.86 -17.80
N GLU A 60 -11.07 -26.91 -18.67
CA GLU A 60 -11.14 -27.87 -19.77
C GLU A 60 -10.24 -27.45 -20.95
N THR A 61 -9.90 -26.17 -21.06
CA THR A 61 -9.10 -25.63 -22.16
C THR A 61 -7.61 -25.73 -21.83
N SER A 62 -6.90 -26.64 -22.49
CA SER A 62 -5.45 -26.79 -22.33
C SER A 62 -4.70 -25.51 -22.74
N GLY A 63 -3.78 -25.05 -21.89
CA GLY A 63 -2.91 -23.91 -22.20
C GLY A 63 -3.48 -22.52 -21.87
N LEU A 64 -4.71 -22.45 -21.35
CA LEU A 64 -5.29 -21.21 -20.84
C LEU A 64 -5.40 -21.24 -19.32
N THR A 65 -4.80 -20.26 -18.64
CA THR A 65 -4.94 -20.11 -17.19
C THR A 65 -6.05 -19.14 -16.82
N TRP A 66 -6.62 -19.31 -15.61
CA TRP A 66 -7.67 -18.42 -15.11
C TRP A 66 -7.27 -16.92 -15.08
N PRO A 67 -6.07 -16.53 -14.61
CA PRO A 67 -5.62 -15.13 -14.68
C PRO A 67 -5.52 -14.61 -16.12
N GLN A 68 -4.97 -15.40 -17.04
CA GLN A 68 -4.86 -15.02 -18.45
C GLN A 68 -6.24 -14.79 -19.08
N TYR A 69 -7.21 -15.65 -18.78
CA TYR A 69 -8.59 -15.47 -19.24
C TYR A 69 -9.21 -14.16 -18.72
N LEU A 70 -8.99 -13.84 -17.44
CA LEU A 70 -9.51 -12.59 -16.87
C LEU A 70 -8.86 -11.37 -17.51
N GLU A 71 -7.56 -11.41 -17.77
CA GLU A 71 -6.85 -10.32 -18.44
C GLU A 71 -7.33 -10.11 -19.88
N SER A 72 -7.58 -11.20 -20.62
CA SER A 72 -8.00 -11.13 -22.03
C SER A 72 -9.48 -10.78 -22.21
N CYS A 73 -10.37 -11.34 -21.39
CA CYS A 73 -11.81 -11.28 -21.60
C CYS A 73 -12.56 -10.43 -20.57
N CYS A 74 -11.97 -10.19 -19.39
CA CYS A 74 -12.62 -9.54 -18.26
C CYS A 74 -11.70 -8.49 -17.59
N SER A 75 -11.02 -7.65 -18.38
CA SER A 75 -9.95 -6.76 -17.88
C SER A 75 -10.37 -5.81 -16.75
N LYS A 76 -11.67 -5.49 -16.65
CA LYS A 76 -12.23 -4.64 -15.58
C LYS A 76 -12.44 -5.39 -14.26
N ILE A 77 -12.44 -6.73 -14.28
CA ILE A 77 -12.67 -7.57 -13.11
C ILE A 77 -11.34 -8.16 -12.65
N GLY A 78 -10.78 -7.63 -11.57
CA GLY A 78 -9.58 -8.20 -10.96
C GLY A 78 -9.82 -9.63 -10.42
N ARG A 79 -8.76 -10.45 -10.40
CA ARG A 79 -8.81 -11.86 -9.95
C ARG A 79 -9.54 -12.07 -8.63
N ARG A 80 -9.18 -11.31 -7.59
CA ARG A 80 -9.82 -11.39 -6.27
C ARG A 80 -11.31 -11.09 -6.35
N ARG A 81 -11.70 -10.07 -7.13
CA ARG A 81 -13.11 -9.71 -7.31
C ARG A 81 -13.86 -10.82 -8.05
N ALA A 82 -13.26 -11.45 -9.04
CA ALA A 82 -13.88 -12.57 -9.75
C ALA A 82 -14.15 -13.75 -8.79
N ASP A 83 -13.19 -14.12 -7.95
CA ASP A 83 -13.37 -15.19 -6.96
C ASP A 83 -14.43 -14.83 -5.90
N GLU A 84 -14.49 -13.58 -5.48
CA GLU A 84 -15.55 -13.04 -4.60
C GLU A 84 -16.95 -13.17 -5.21
N LEU A 85 -17.12 -12.81 -6.48
CA LEU A 85 -18.40 -12.92 -7.19
C LEU A 85 -18.84 -14.39 -7.32
N ILE A 86 -17.89 -15.29 -7.64
CA ILE A 86 -18.16 -16.73 -7.72
C ILE A 86 -18.62 -17.28 -6.36
N MET A 87 -17.97 -16.89 -5.25
CA MET A 87 -18.40 -17.32 -3.91
C MET A 87 -19.82 -16.88 -3.56
N VAL A 88 -20.22 -15.67 -3.99
CA VAL A 88 -21.60 -15.18 -3.79
C VAL A 88 -22.58 -15.98 -4.63
N ALA A 89 -22.27 -16.24 -5.90
CA ALA A 89 -23.12 -17.02 -6.79
C ALA A 89 -23.30 -18.48 -6.34
N GLU A 90 -22.26 -19.07 -5.74
CA GLU A 90 -22.31 -20.42 -5.18
C GLU A 90 -22.94 -20.48 -3.77
N GLY A 91 -23.35 -19.34 -3.20
CA GLY A 91 -23.94 -19.27 -1.86
C GLY A 91 -22.96 -19.52 -0.72
N ARG A 92 -21.64 -19.61 -1.01
CA ARG A 92 -20.59 -19.79 0.02
C ARG A 92 -20.44 -18.56 0.92
N THR A 93 -20.75 -17.39 0.38
CA THR A 93 -20.67 -16.11 1.10
C THR A 93 -21.83 -15.22 0.70
N THR A 94 -22.42 -14.47 1.63
CA THR A 94 -23.42 -13.46 1.29
C THR A 94 -22.77 -12.11 0.97
N LEU A 95 -23.45 -11.29 0.18
CA LEU A 95 -22.95 -9.96 -0.18
C LEU A 95 -22.77 -9.05 1.05
N ILE A 96 -23.63 -9.21 2.05
CA ILE A 96 -23.54 -8.54 3.35
C ILE A 96 -22.25 -8.95 4.09
N GLN A 97 -21.98 -10.24 4.21
CA GLN A 97 -20.74 -10.74 4.84
C GLN A 97 -19.49 -10.23 4.12
N LEU A 98 -19.52 -10.20 2.79
CA LEU A 98 -18.40 -9.71 1.98
C LEU A 98 -18.14 -8.21 2.22
N ARG A 99 -19.20 -7.39 2.28
CA ARG A 99 -19.10 -5.96 2.62
C ARG A 99 -18.55 -5.77 4.03
N ALA A 100 -19.02 -6.55 5.01
CA ALA A 100 -18.53 -6.49 6.40
C ALA A 100 -17.04 -6.85 6.51
N SER A 101 -16.61 -7.96 5.90
CA SER A 101 -15.21 -8.39 5.89
C SER A 101 -14.27 -7.36 5.23
N LYS A 102 -14.73 -6.74 4.13
CA LYS A 102 -13.96 -5.69 3.46
C LYS A 102 -13.86 -4.43 4.32
N ALA A 103 -14.94 -4.02 4.99
CA ALA A 103 -14.92 -2.90 5.92
C ALA A 103 -13.95 -3.15 7.09
N GLU A 104 -13.94 -4.37 7.64
CA GLU A 104 -13.01 -4.76 8.71
C GLU A 104 -11.55 -4.75 8.23
N SER A 105 -11.29 -5.30 7.04
CA SER A 105 -9.94 -5.29 6.44
C SER A 105 -9.41 -3.87 6.23
N VAL A 106 -10.26 -2.97 5.73
CA VAL A 106 -9.92 -1.55 5.55
C VAL A 106 -9.67 -0.88 6.90
N ARG A 107 -10.49 -1.17 7.92
CA ARG A 107 -10.30 -0.66 9.29
C ARG A 107 -8.95 -1.09 9.85
N LYS A 108 -8.63 -2.39 9.81
CA LYS A 108 -7.34 -2.94 10.28
C LYS A 108 -6.15 -2.31 9.54
N SER A 109 -6.27 -2.18 8.22
CA SER A 109 -5.22 -1.53 7.41
C SER A 109 -5.00 -0.07 7.83
N ARG A 110 -6.07 0.70 8.08
CA ARG A 110 -5.96 2.08 8.56
C ARG A 110 -5.32 2.17 9.95
N GLU A 111 -5.66 1.26 10.85
CA GLU A 111 -5.06 1.20 12.19
C GLU A 111 -3.55 0.88 12.13
N LEU A 112 -3.14 -0.04 11.25
CA LEU A 112 -1.72 -0.33 11.01
C LEU A 112 -0.97 0.88 10.43
N SER A 113 -1.55 1.55 9.43
CA SER A 113 -0.93 2.74 8.84
C SER A 113 -0.70 3.84 9.87
N LYS A 114 -1.68 4.12 10.74
CA LYS A 114 -1.54 5.09 11.85
C LYS A 114 -0.37 4.75 12.78
N ARG A 115 -0.22 3.47 13.14
CA ARG A 115 0.90 3.00 13.98
C ARG A 115 2.25 3.21 13.30
N THR A 116 2.35 2.94 11.99
CA THR A 116 3.61 3.09 11.26
C THR A 116 4.01 4.54 11.02
N ILE A 117 3.05 5.46 10.86
CA ILE A 117 3.32 6.90 10.70
C ILE A 117 3.89 7.46 12.01
N SER A 118 3.23 7.16 13.14
CA SER A 118 3.74 7.54 14.47
C SER A 118 5.15 7.05 14.77
N ASN A 119 5.61 5.98 14.12
CA ASN A 119 6.95 5.42 14.31
C ASN A 119 7.99 5.96 13.32
N LYS A 120 7.55 6.51 12.18
CA LYS A 120 8.43 7.17 11.19
C LYS A 120 8.77 8.61 11.60
N ASP A 121 7.87 9.28 12.31
CA ASP A 121 8.07 10.66 12.77
C ASP A 121 9.14 10.79 13.88
N CYS A 122 9.57 9.67 14.48
CA CYS A 122 10.70 9.64 15.42
C CYS A 122 12.02 9.18 14.80
N ARG A 123 12.08 8.90 13.48
CA ARG A 123 13.34 8.54 12.83
C ARG A 123 14.04 9.83 12.40
N PRO A 124 15.21 10.16 12.98
CA PRO A 124 15.93 11.35 12.54
C PRO A 124 16.20 11.24 11.03
N PRO A 125 16.08 12.36 10.27
CA PRO A 125 16.43 12.40 8.85
C PRO A 125 17.78 11.72 8.60
N GLN A 126 17.93 10.98 7.49
CA GLN A 126 19.17 10.26 7.18
C GLN A 126 20.43 11.15 7.11
N TRP A 127 20.27 12.46 6.90
CA TRP A 127 21.40 13.39 6.96
C TRP A 127 21.92 13.62 8.39
N LEU A 128 21.07 13.45 9.41
CA LEU A 128 21.47 13.49 10.83
C LEU A 128 22.14 12.19 11.30
N SER A 129 21.88 11.05 10.65
CA SER A 129 22.55 9.79 11.03
C SER A 129 24.04 9.71 10.66
N ASN A 130 24.53 10.64 9.81
CA ASN A 130 25.94 10.71 9.41
C ASN A 130 26.74 11.77 10.19
N VAL A 131 26.08 12.63 10.97
CA VAL A 131 26.79 13.50 11.90
C VAL A 131 27.16 12.63 13.11
N ARG A 132 28.40 12.17 13.15
CA ARG A 132 29.00 11.56 14.35
C ARG A 132 28.97 12.62 15.47
N LEU A 133 27.89 12.64 16.25
CA LEU A 133 27.80 13.42 17.50
C LEU A 133 29.01 13.13 18.42
N ASP A 134 29.55 11.92 18.35
CA ASP A 134 30.76 11.51 19.08
C ASP A 134 32.02 12.32 18.68
N ALA A 135 32.12 12.76 17.41
CA ALA A 135 33.26 13.57 16.95
C ALA A 135 33.15 15.03 17.41
N ALA A 136 31.93 15.57 17.53
CA ALA A 136 31.70 16.92 18.03
C ALA A 136 31.86 17.00 19.56
N MET A 137 31.52 15.94 20.30
CA MET A 137 31.71 15.90 21.75
C MET A 137 33.17 15.71 22.17
N ALA A 138 33.98 15.02 21.36
CA ALA A 138 35.42 14.89 21.61
C ALA A 138 36.15 16.23 21.49
N THR A 139 35.77 17.09 20.54
CA THR A 139 36.41 18.41 20.35
C THR A 139 36.04 19.44 21.42
N VAL A 140 34.90 19.30 22.10
CA VAL A 140 34.48 20.25 23.16
C VAL A 140 35.21 20.01 24.48
N SER A 141 35.69 18.78 24.72
CA SER A 141 36.40 18.45 25.97
C SER A 141 37.86 18.91 26.01
N GLU A 142 38.43 19.34 24.88
CA GLU A 142 39.82 19.85 24.79
C GLU A 142 39.91 21.39 24.69
N LEU A 143 38.79 22.10 24.62
CA LEU A 143 38.75 23.56 24.53
C LEU A 143 38.76 24.19 25.93
N ASP A 144 39.69 25.12 26.15
CA ASP A 144 39.77 25.94 27.35
C ASP A 144 38.53 26.84 27.47
N TYR A 145 38.10 27.17 28.69
CA TYR A 145 36.78 27.77 28.99
C TYR A 145 36.50 29.08 28.21
N GLY A 146 37.55 29.79 27.78
CA GLY A 146 37.44 31.01 26.98
C GLY A 146 37.11 30.81 25.50
N GLU A 147 37.37 29.63 24.92
CA GLU A 147 37.09 29.35 23.50
C GLU A 147 35.66 28.79 23.28
N GLN A 148 34.98 28.40 24.36
CA GLN A 148 33.59 27.91 24.31
C GLN A 148 32.58 29.04 24.08
N GLU A 149 32.88 30.27 24.52
CA GLU A 149 32.01 31.44 24.33
C GLU A 149 31.93 31.87 22.85
N LEU A 150 33.05 31.83 22.13
CA LEU A 150 33.11 32.19 20.71
C LEU A 150 32.38 31.21 19.79
N LEU A 151 32.29 29.93 20.17
CA LEU A 151 31.51 28.93 19.44
C LEU A 151 29.99 29.11 19.62
N PHE A 152 29.56 29.60 20.78
CA PHE A 152 28.15 29.95 21.02
C PHE A 152 27.74 31.19 20.23
N GLU A 153 28.62 32.19 20.15
CA GLU A 153 28.38 33.40 19.35
C GLU A 153 28.40 33.10 17.82
N ALA A 154 29.22 32.14 17.37
CA ALA A 154 29.21 31.68 15.99
C ALA A 154 27.95 30.87 15.60
N LEU A 155 27.33 30.18 16.56
CA LEU A 155 26.07 29.43 16.35
C LEU A 155 24.83 30.34 16.31
N GLU A 156 24.91 31.58 16.80
CA GLU A 156 23.86 32.60 16.63
C GLU A 156 23.82 33.20 15.20
N ILE A 157 24.83 32.94 14.36
CA ILE A 157 24.92 33.46 12.98
C ILE A 157 24.33 32.48 11.94
N ILE A 158 23.63 31.42 12.36
CA ILE A 158 22.81 30.62 11.44
C ILE A 158 21.39 31.19 11.47
N PRO A 159 20.94 31.95 10.45
CA PRO A 159 19.59 32.52 10.47
C PRO A 159 18.55 31.39 10.49
N PRO A 160 17.48 31.51 11.32
CA PRO A 160 16.39 30.54 11.35
C PRO A 160 15.49 30.75 10.14
N ARG A 161 15.99 30.52 8.93
CA ARG A 161 15.18 30.48 7.71
C ARG A 161 15.16 29.05 7.19
N GLY A 162 14.27 28.25 7.75
CA GLY A 162 13.95 26.92 7.23
C GLY A 162 13.69 25.81 8.24
N LEU A 163 13.65 26.09 9.55
CA LEU A 163 13.23 25.07 10.51
C LEU A 163 11.72 24.83 10.36
N THR A 164 11.36 23.61 9.96
CA THR A 164 9.96 23.17 9.94
C THR A 164 9.37 23.28 11.35
N PRO A 165 8.06 23.56 11.52
CA PRO A 165 7.43 23.74 12.83
C PRO A 165 7.72 22.62 13.85
N ILE A 166 7.94 21.40 13.36
CA ILE A 166 8.32 20.21 14.16
C ILE A 166 9.67 20.39 14.89
N ALA A 167 10.63 21.10 14.30
CA ALA A 167 11.93 21.34 14.92
C ALA A 167 11.85 22.40 16.05
N GLN A 168 10.85 23.29 15.98
CA GLN A 168 10.59 24.31 17.00
C GLN A 168 10.00 23.73 18.29
N GLU A 169 9.21 22.64 18.19
CA GLU A 169 8.67 21.92 19.35
C GLU A 169 9.74 21.05 20.08
N CYS A 170 10.80 20.63 19.39
CA CYS A 170 11.82 19.74 19.97
C CYS A 170 12.95 20.46 20.72
N LEU A 171 13.18 21.76 20.46
CA LEU A 171 14.22 22.57 21.10
C LEU A 171 14.13 22.67 22.64
N PRO A 172 12.96 22.88 23.27
CA PRO A 172 12.88 22.97 24.74
C PRO A 172 13.25 21.65 25.43
N ASN A 173 13.05 20.51 24.76
CA ASN A 173 13.39 19.18 25.29
C ASN A 173 14.91 18.92 25.28
N LEU A 174 15.64 19.54 24.34
CA LEU A 174 17.10 19.42 24.29
C LEU A 174 17.76 20.22 25.42
N ALA A 175 17.27 21.45 25.67
CA ALA A 175 17.76 22.31 26.75
C ALA A 175 17.49 21.72 28.16
N GLN A 176 16.36 21.04 28.35
CA GLN A 176 16.08 20.33 29.61
C GLN A 176 17.02 19.13 29.83
N ARG A 177 17.39 18.43 28.75
CA ARG A 177 18.30 17.27 28.85
C ARG A 177 19.75 17.66 29.11
N THR A 178 20.21 18.79 28.57
CA THR A 178 21.56 19.29 28.85
C THR A 178 21.66 19.86 30.28
N ALA A 179 20.63 20.54 30.77
CA ALA A 179 20.56 20.99 32.17
C ALA A 179 20.61 19.82 33.16
N ALA A 180 19.85 18.74 32.89
CA ALA A 180 19.88 17.54 33.73
C ALA A 180 21.24 16.82 33.73
N ALA A 181 21.95 16.82 32.60
CA ALA A 181 23.29 16.23 32.52
C ALA A 181 24.34 17.04 33.30
N HIS A 182 24.25 18.38 33.30
CA HIS A 182 25.12 19.24 34.11
C HIS A 182 24.87 19.08 35.62
N SER A 183 23.61 18.92 36.04
CA SER A 183 23.29 18.70 37.46
C SER A 183 23.74 17.33 37.99
N ALA A 184 24.02 16.36 37.13
CA ALA A 184 24.49 15.02 37.53
C ALA A 184 26.02 14.93 37.66
N LEU A 185 26.76 15.97 37.26
CA LEU A 185 28.23 16.02 37.30
C LEU A 185 28.79 16.92 38.41
N LEU A 186 27.92 17.61 39.16
CA LEU A 186 28.24 18.35 40.40
C LEU A 186 27.84 17.53 41.62
#